data_AF-A0A259EP47-F1
#
_entry.id   AF-A0A259EP47-F1
#
_cell.length_a   1.000
_cell.length_b   1.000
_cell.length_c   1.000
_cell.angle_alpha   90.00
_cell.angle_beta   90.00
_cell.angle_gamma   90.00
#
_symmetry.space_group_name_H-M   'P 1'
#
loop_
_entity.id
_entity.type
_entity.pdbx_description
1 polymer ?
#
loop_
_entity_poly.entity_id
_entity_poly.type
_entity_poly.pdbx_seq_one_letter_code
_entity_poly.pdbx_strand_id
1 'polypeptide(L)'
;MEISRIRMLRGPNLWSRHTALEAIVVCEESERSIDLIPQFEIKIRERFPQLGSMRRGAHNEVISLAHALEHAALGLQSQAGCPVTFSRTVQTIDTGVYQVVVEYTEEVVGRMAFDFAFALIQSTLSDVAFDLSAALSELEALNEDVRLGPSTGSI
;
A
#
# COMPACT_ATOMS: atom_id res chain seq x y z
N MET A 1 -4.33 12.96 5.05
CA MET A 1 -3.21 11.99 5.13
C MET A 1 -2.14 12.50 4.20
N GLU A 2 -0.94 12.66 4.73
CA GLU A 2 0.20 13.19 3.98
C GLU A 2 1.37 12.20 4.06
N ILE A 3 2.05 11.98 2.93
CA ILE A 3 3.28 11.20 2.88
C ILE A 3 4.45 12.18 2.91
N SER A 4 5.11 12.29 4.07
CA SER A 4 6.22 13.24 4.26
C SER A 4 7.55 12.72 3.74
N ARG A 5 7.70 11.39 3.63
CA ARG A 5 8.94 10.75 3.19
C ARG A 5 8.70 9.35 2.67
N ILE A 6 9.44 8.97 1.62
CA ILE A 6 9.53 7.59 1.12
C ILE A 6 11.01 7.20 1.00
N ARG A 7 11.35 5.96 1.32
CA ARG A 7 12.67 5.34 1.13
C ARG A 7 12.52 3.92 0.61
N MET A 8 13.43 3.52 -0.27
CA MET A 8 13.53 2.14 -0.75
C MET A 8 14.66 1.42 -0.01
N LEU A 9 14.31 0.38 0.76
CA LEU A 9 15.22 -0.45 1.53
C LEU A 9 15.63 -1.66 0.69
N ARG A 10 16.86 -1.64 0.14
CA ARG A 10 17.35 -2.61 -0.87
C ARG A 10 17.99 -3.88 -0.30
N GLY A 11 17.63 -4.27 0.92
CA GLY A 11 18.19 -5.45 1.59
C GLY A 11 17.73 -5.55 3.05
N PRO A 12 18.40 -6.40 3.86
CA PRO A 12 18.08 -6.55 5.27
C PRO A 12 18.05 -5.21 6.00
N ASN A 13 16.97 -4.97 6.74
CA ASN A 13 16.67 -3.69 7.36
C ASN A 13 16.07 -3.90 8.76
N LEU A 14 15.64 -2.80 9.39
CA LEU A 14 15.08 -2.82 10.74
C LEU A 14 13.81 -3.69 10.85
N TRP A 15 13.08 -3.86 9.75
CA TRP A 15 11.75 -4.47 9.73
C TRP A 15 11.78 -5.94 9.36
N SER A 16 12.60 -6.30 8.37
CA SER A 16 12.69 -7.67 7.86
C SER A 16 14.00 -7.92 7.10
N ARG A 17 14.17 -9.15 6.61
CA ARG A 17 15.26 -9.52 5.69
C ARG A 17 14.93 -9.21 4.22
N HIS A 18 13.71 -8.75 3.94
CA HIS A 18 13.21 -8.48 2.60
C HIS A 18 13.51 -7.04 2.19
N THR A 19 13.51 -6.79 0.89
CA THR A 19 13.41 -5.44 0.34
C THR A 19 12.06 -4.81 0.66
N ALA A 20 12.04 -3.53 1.02
CA ALA A 20 10.80 -2.87 1.45
C ALA A 20 10.79 -1.36 1.18
N LEU A 21 9.62 -0.82 0.84
CA LEU A 21 9.35 0.61 0.83
C LEU A 21 9.00 1.04 2.25
N GLU A 22 9.71 2.02 2.79
CA GLU A 22 9.41 2.66 4.07
C GLU A 22 8.90 4.09 3.81
N ALA A 23 7.71 4.39 4.31
CA ALA A 23 7.10 5.71 4.22
C ALA A 23 6.77 6.27 5.61
N ILE A 24 6.92 7.59 5.76
CA ILE A 24 6.41 8.33 6.92
C ILE A 24 5.08 8.98 6.54
N VAL A 25 4.02 8.51 7.19
CA VAL A 25 2.64 8.91 6.91
C VAL A 25 2.09 9.69 8.10
N VAL A 26 1.60 10.89 7.85
CA VAL A 26 0.95 11.73 8.84
C VAL A 26 -0.57 11.67 8.63
N CYS A 27 -1.27 11.27 9.68
CA CYS A 27 -2.73 11.20 9.73
C CYS A 27 -3.26 12.25 10.72
N GLU A 28 -4.22 13.05 10.24
CA GLU A 28 -5.01 13.93 11.09
C GLU A 28 -5.87 13.13 12.07
N GLU A 29 -6.47 13.79 13.07
CA GLU A 29 -7.23 13.10 14.12
C GLU A 29 -8.35 12.21 13.57
N SER A 30 -9.07 12.68 12.55
CA SER A 30 -10.12 11.93 11.85
C SER A 30 -9.59 10.72 11.06
N GLU A 31 -8.31 10.68 10.77
CA GLU A 31 -7.66 9.67 9.91
C GLU A 31 -6.92 8.60 10.71
N ARG A 32 -6.78 8.81 12.03
CA ARG A 32 -6.16 7.86 12.97
C ARG A 32 -7.01 6.62 13.20
N SER A 33 -8.27 6.65 12.80
CA SER A 33 -9.15 5.48 12.76
C SER A 33 -10.09 5.56 11.58
N ILE A 34 -10.15 4.52 10.75
CA ILE A 34 -11.10 4.40 9.66
C ILE A 34 -12.55 4.35 10.16
N ASP A 35 -12.77 3.98 11.42
CA ASP A 35 -14.10 3.99 12.05
C ASP A 35 -14.63 5.41 12.28
N LEU A 36 -13.74 6.42 12.30
CA LEU A 36 -14.12 7.83 12.35
C LEU A 36 -14.51 8.38 10.97
N ILE A 37 -14.25 7.62 9.90
CA ILE A 37 -14.54 8.01 8.53
C ILE A 37 -15.78 7.24 8.06
N PRO A 38 -16.91 7.92 7.83
CA PRO A 38 -18.17 7.26 7.48
C PRO A 38 -18.01 6.33 6.27
N GLN A 39 -18.37 5.05 6.47
CA GLN A 39 -18.41 4.02 5.43
C GLN A 39 -17.07 3.74 4.74
N PHE A 40 -15.93 4.22 5.25
CA PHE A 40 -14.64 4.08 4.57
C PHE A 40 -14.29 2.64 4.23
N GLU A 41 -14.38 1.73 5.22
CA GLU A 41 -14.04 0.31 5.04
C GLU A 41 -14.95 -0.36 3.99
N ILE A 42 -16.23 0.02 3.93
CA ILE A 42 -17.17 -0.50 2.93
C ILE A 42 -16.75 0.02 1.53
N LYS A 43 -16.58 1.34 1.40
CA LYS A 43 -16.27 2.01 0.15
C LYS A 43 -14.94 1.57 -0.48
N ILE A 44 -13.90 1.38 0.33
CA ILE A 44 -12.60 0.92 -0.18
C ILE A 44 -12.66 -0.53 -0.62
N ARG A 45 -13.44 -1.38 0.06
CA ARG A 45 -13.62 -2.79 -0.32
C ARG A 45 -14.51 -2.96 -1.54
N GLU A 46 -15.45 -2.06 -1.80
CA GLU A 46 -16.18 -2.02 -3.06
C GLU A 46 -15.25 -1.69 -4.23
N ARG A 47 -14.32 -0.74 -4.01
CA ARG A 47 -13.31 -0.34 -5.02
C ARG A 47 -12.19 -1.35 -5.18
N PHE A 48 -11.79 -2.04 -4.12
CA PHE A 48 -10.78 -3.10 -4.12
C PHE A 48 -11.23 -4.34 -3.32
N PRO A 49 -12.07 -5.22 -3.92
CA PRO A 49 -12.63 -6.37 -3.23
C PRO A 49 -11.60 -7.34 -2.64
N GLN A 50 -10.46 -7.51 -3.32
CA GLN A 50 -9.39 -8.43 -2.91
C GLN A 50 -8.58 -7.92 -1.71
N LEU A 51 -8.73 -6.65 -1.32
CA LEU A 51 -8.14 -6.10 -0.09
C LEU A 51 -8.61 -6.87 1.16
N GLY A 52 -9.84 -7.39 1.14
CA GLY A 52 -10.44 -8.12 2.24
C GLY A 52 -10.63 -7.26 3.50
N SER A 53 -10.71 -7.93 4.66
CA SER A 53 -10.73 -7.26 5.96
C SER A 53 -9.31 -6.85 6.34
N MET A 54 -9.12 -5.59 6.72
CA MET A 54 -7.83 -5.07 7.22
C MET A 54 -7.58 -5.43 8.68
N ARG A 55 -8.60 -5.90 9.41
CA ARG A 55 -8.47 -6.29 10.81
C ARG A 55 -7.87 -7.69 10.92
N ARG A 56 -6.59 -7.79 11.32
CA ARG A 56 -5.84 -9.06 11.42
C ARG A 56 -5.81 -9.67 12.83
N GLY A 57 -6.32 -8.98 13.84
CA GLY A 57 -6.22 -9.38 15.25
C GLY A 57 -7.53 -9.32 16.04
N ALA A 58 -7.41 -9.01 17.34
CA ALA A 58 -8.54 -8.86 18.24
C ALA A 58 -9.47 -7.72 17.78
N HIS A 59 -10.76 -7.81 18.11
CA HIS A 59 -11.81 -6.85 17.73
C HIS A 59 -11.56 -5.36 18.09
N ASN A 60 -10.46 -5.04 18.78
CA ASN A 60 -10.13 -3.71 19.30
C ASN A 60 -8.91 -3.04 18.65
N GLU A 61 -8.33 -3.60 17.59
CA GLU A 61 -7.24 -2.93 16.88
C GLU A 61 -7.74 -1.68 16.13
N VAL A 62 -7.13 -0.53 16.42
CA VAL A 62 -7.44 0.74 15.76
C VAL A 62 -6.70 0.80 14.43
N ILE A 63 -7.45 0.78 13.33
CA ILE A 63 -6.92 0.82 11.97
C ILE A 63 -6.96 2.26 11.47
N SER A 64 -5.81 2.89 11.28
CA SER A 64 -5.70 4.24 10.67
C SER A 64 -5.64 4.19 9.14
N LEU A 65 -5.71 5.33 8.46
CA LEU A 65 -5.46 5.41 7.02
C LEU A 65 -4.05 4.95 6.63
N ALA A 66 -3.06 5.05 7.54
CA ALA A 66 -1.72 4.50 7.30
C ALA A 66 -1.74 2.96 7.18
N HIS A 67 -2.56 2.28 8.00
CA HIS A 67 -2.76 0.84 7.88
C HIS A 67 -3.51 0.49 6.59
N ALA A 68 -4.53 1.28 6.22
CA ALA A 68 -5.21 1.08 4.95
C ALA A 68 -4.25 1.21 3.76
N LEU A 69 -3.31 2.17 3.81
CA LEU A 69 -2.29 2.37 2.78
C LEU A 69 -1.35 1.18 2.68
N GLU A 70 -0.89 0.66 3.82
CA GLU A 70 -0.09 -0.55 3.92
C GLU A 70 -0.78 -1.75 3.24
N HIS A 71 -2.02 -2.03 3.66
CA HIS A 71 -2.78 -3.18 3.16
C HIS A 71 -3.08 -3.05 1.66
N ALA A 72 -3.44 -1.86 1.20
CA ALA A 72 -3.73 -1.60 -0.20
C ALA A 72 -2.47 -1.76 -1.07
N ALA A 73 -1.33 -1.23 -0.64
CA ALA A 73 -0.07 -1.36 -1.38
C ALA A 73 0.42 -2.82 -1.47
N LEU A 74 0.34 -3.59 -0.37
CA LEU A 74 0.67 -5.01 -0.39
C LEU A 74 -0.32 -5.80 -1.28
N GLY A 75 -1.61 -5.51 -1.16
CA GLY A 75 -2.66 -6.16 -1.92
C GLY A 75 -2.51 -5.93 -3.42
N LEU A 76 -2.26 -4.70 -3.85
CA LEU A 76 -2.05 -4.36 -5.26
C LEU A 76 -0.85 -5.11 -5.85
N GLN A 77 0.28 -5.15 -5.15
CA GLN A 77 1.44 -5.93 -5.59
C GLN A 77 1.13 -7.43 -5.70
N SER A 78 0.44 -7.98 -4.70
CA SER A 78 0.05 -9.40 -4.71
C SER A 78 -0.89 -9.72 -5.87
N GLN A 79 -1.84 -8.84 -6.19
CA GLN A 79 -2.72 -9.01 -7.35
C GLN A 79 -1.97 -8.90 -8.68
N ALA A 80 -0.95 -8.03 -8.75
CA ALA A 80 -0.08 -7.91 -9.92
C ALA A 80 0.95 -9.06 -10.07
N GLY A 81 0.79 -10.15 -9.30
CA GLY A 81 1.65 -11.33 -9.38
C GLY A 81 3.02 -11.19 -8.69
N CYS A 82 3.24 -10.15 -7.87
CA CYS A 82 4.45 -10.04 -7.06
C CYS A 82 4.37 -10.98 -5.85
N PRO A 83 5.40 -11.82 -5.59
CA PRO A 83 5.40 -12.75 -4.46
C PRO A 83 5.77 -12.05 -3.14
N VAL A 84 4.98 -11.06 -2.74
CA VAL A 84 5.15 -10.28 -1.51
C VAL A 84 4.20 -10.76 -0.42
N THR A 85 4.66 -10.75 0.83
CA THR A 85 3.87 -11.23 1.98
C THR A 85 4.02 -10.36 3.23
N PHE A 86 5.07 -9.57 3.29
CA PHE A 86 5.40 -8.76 4.45
C PHE A 86 4.95 -7.31 4.27
N SER A 87 4.25 -6.81 5.28
CA SER A 87 4.00 -5.38 5.47
C SER A 87 3.83 -5.11 6.96
N ARG A 88 4.03 -3.85 7.35
CA ARG A 88 3.82 -3.41 8.73
C ARG A 88 3.58 -1.92 8.81
N THR A 89 2.65 -1.52 9.67
CA THR A 89 2.49 -0.14 10.13
C THR A 89 2.82 -0.04 11.61
N VAL A 90 3.60 0.97 11.98
CA VAL A 90 3.95 1.26 13.38
C VAL A 90 3.75 2.75 13.64
N GLN A 91 3.00 3.07 14.69
CA GLN A 91 2.91 4.45 15.17
C GLN A 91 4.24 4.86 15.82
N THR A 92 4.73 6.05 15.49
CA THR A 92 5.92 6.62 16.12
C THR A 92 5.61 7.18 17.51
N ILE A 93 6.62 7.79 18.15
CA ILE A 93 6.41 8.57 19.38
C ILE A 93 5.46 9.76 19.17
N ASP A 94 5.39 10.27 17.94
CA ASP A 94 4.53 11.39 17.59
C ASP A 94 3.14 10.88 17.20
N THR A 95 2.12 11.35 17.93
CA THR A 95 0.74 10.92 17.72
C THR A 95 0.24 11.29 16.32
N GLY A 96 -0.28 10.29 15.60
CA GLY A 96 -0.74 10.45 14.22
C GLY A 96 0.36 10.34 13.17
N VAL A 97 1.61 10.10 13.57
CA VAL A 97 2.71 9.84 12.64
C VAL A 97 3.05 8.35 12.65
N TYR A 98 3.04 7.74 11.47
CA TYR A 98 3.21 6.31 11.26
C TYR A 98 4.38 6.01 10.32
N GLN A 99 5.10 4.93 10.61
CA GLN A 99 6.01 4.27 9.68
C GLN A 99 5.24 3.15 8.98
N VAL A 100 5.03 3.30 7.68
CA VAL A 100 4.39 2.29 6.82
C VAL A 100 5.47 1.58 6.03
N VAL A 101 5.52 0.27 6.14
CA VAL A 101 6.53 -0.59 5.54
C VAL A 101 5.84 -1.63 4.68
N VAL A 102 6.21 -1.71 3.40
CA VAL A 102 5.60 -2.65 2.46
C VAL A 102 6.73 -3.35 1.70
N GLU A 103 6.76 -4.68 1.75
CA GLU A 103 7.70 -5.47 0.94
C GLU A 103 7.51 -5.18 -0.55
N TYR A 104 8.61 -5.21 -1.30
CA TYR A 104 8.57 -5.23 -2.76
C TYR A 104 9.58 -6.24 -3.29
N THR A 105 9.33 -6.82 -4.47
CA THR A 105 10.34 -7.58 -5.21
C THR A 105 11.09 -6.71 -6.20
N GLU A 106 10.35 -5.87 -6.95
CA GLU A 106 10.91 -4.91 -7.89
C GLU A 106 10.63 -3.48 -7.42
N GLU A 107 11.66 -2.65 -7.33
CA GLU A 107 11.58 -1.31 -6.72
C GLU A 107 10.54 -0.41 -7.40
N VAL A 108 10.53 -0.42 -8.74
CA VAL A 108 9.61 0.40 -9.53
C VAL A 108 8.15 -0.07 -9.41
N VAL A 109 7.92 -1.38 -9.32
CA VAL A 109 6.57 -1.96 -9.13
C VAL A 109 6.06 -1.64 -7.72
N GLY A 110 6.90 -1.82 -6.70
CA GLY A 110 6.55 -1.49 -5.32
C GLY A 110 6.22 -0.01 -5.13
N ARG A 111 6.97 0.88 -5.80
CA ARG A 111 6.67 2.32 -5.79
C ARG A 111 5.35 2.64 -6.46
N MET A 112 5.09 2.09 -7.66
CA MET A 112 3.84 2.31 -8.38
C MET A 112 2.63 1.79 -7.59
N ALA A 113 2.75 0.62 -6.97
CA ALA A 113 1.68 0.05 -6.15
C ALA A 113 1.39 0.92 -4.92
N PHE A 114 2.41 1.53 -4.32
CA PHE A 114 2.24 2.47 -3.21
C PHE A 114 1.54 3.76 -3.65
N ASP A 115 1.90 4.30 -4.83
CA ASP A 115 1.25 5.48 -5.40
C ASP A 115 -0.23 5.19 -5.76
N PHE A 116 -0.54 4.01 -6.32
CA PHE A 116 -1.92 3.57 -6.57
C PHE A 116 -2.71 3.30 -5.29
N ALA A 117 -2.09 2.75 -4.25
CA ALA A 117 -2.72 2.58 -2.95
C ALA A 117 -3.12 3.94 -2.35
N PHE A 118 -2.25 4.94 -2.47
CA PHE A 118 -2.55 6.31 -2.06
C PHE A 118 -3.73 6.88 -2.87
N ALA A 119 -3.71 6.73 -4.20
CA ALA A 119 -4.79 7.18 -5.07
C ALA A 119 -6.13 6.48 -4.77
N LEU A 120 -6.12 5.18 -4.49
CA LEU A 120 -7.30 4.42 -4.06
C LEU A 120 -7.89 5.02 -2.77
N ILE A 121 -7.06 5.35 -1.78
CA ILE A 121 -7.53 5.97 -0.54
C ILE A 121 -8.10 7.36 -0.81
N GLN A 122 -7.40 8.21 -1.57
CA GLN A 122 -7.90 9.54 -1.92
C GLN A 122 -9.25 9.47 -2.67
N SER A 123 -9.39 8.51 -3.58
CA SER A 123 -10.64 8.28 -4.31
C SER A 123 -11.79 7.85 -3.39
N THR A 124 -11.47 7.03 -2.38
CA THR A 124 -12.44 6.54 -1.38
C THR A 124 -12.90 7.69 -0.49
N LEU A 125 -11.97 8.53 -0.04
CA LEU A 125 -12.27 9.70 0.80
C LEU A 125 -13.08 10.77 0.05
N SER A 126 -12.75 11.01 -1.22
CA SER A 126 -13.43 12.00 -2.07
C SER A 126 -14.69 11.47 -2.74
N ASP A 127 -15.02 10.20 -2.50
CA ASP A 127 -16.11 9.46 -3.14
C ASP A 127 -16.12 9.52 -4.67
N VAL A 128 -14.93 9.47 -5.27
CA VAL A 128 -14.75 9.40 -6.72
C VAL A 128 -14.40 7.97 -7.15
N ALA A 129 -14.53 7.70 -8.45
CA ALA A 129 -14.22 6.40 -9.03
C ALA A 129 -12.70 6.13 -9.00
N PHE A 130 -12.34 4.87 -8.84
CA PHE A 130 -10.98 4.35 -8.99
C PHE A 130 -11.02 3.18 -9.95
N ASP A 131 -10.25 3.27 -11.05
CA ASP A 131 -10.16 2.19 -12.02
C ASP A 131 -9.14 1.15 -11.55
N LEU A 132 -9.61 0.22 -10.71
CA LEU A 132 -8.79 -0.88 -10.22
C LEU A 132 -8.24 -1.73 -11.37
N SER A 133 -9.05 -1.96 -12.41
CA SER A 133 -8.64 -2.82 -13.53
C SER A 133 -7.47 -2.21 -14.29
N ALA A 134 -7.52 -0.90 -14.56
CA ALA A 134 -6.41 -0.19 -15.18
C ALA A 134 -5.15 -0.21 -14.30
N ALA A 135 -5.30 0.10 -13.01
CA ALA A 135 -4.17 0.10 -12.07
C ALA A 135 -3.49 -1.28 -11.96
N LEU A 136 -4.26 -2.37 -11.91
CA LEU A 136 -3.72 -3.74 -11.90
C LEU A 136 -3.05 -4.08 -13.22
N SER A 137 -3.65 -3.75 -14.35
CA SER A 137 -3.04 -3.99 -15.67
C SER A 137 -1.72 -3.26 -15.85
N GLU A 138 -1.60 -2.02 -15.36
CA GLU A 138 -0.34 -1.26 -15.39
C GLU A 138 0.73 -1.90 -14.50
N LEU A 139 0.36 -2.35 -13.29
CA LEU A 139 1.30 -3.04 -12.40
C LEU A 139 1.75 -4.38 -12.96
N GLU A 140 0.85 -5.17 -13.54
CA GLU A 140 1.16 -6.45 -14.18
C GLU A 140 2.13 -6.24 -15.34
N ALA A 141 1.83 -5.30 -16.25
CA ALA A 141 2.70 -5.00 -17.38
C ALA A 141 4.09 -4.55 -16.94
N LEU A 142 4.18 -3.69 -15.91
CA LEU A 142 5.47 -3.26 -15.36
C LEU A 142 6.23 -4.43 -14.70
N ASN A 143 5.53 -5.28 -13.95
CA ASN A 143 6.14 -6.46 -13.32
C ASN A 143 6.68 -7.44 -14.36
N GLU A 144 5.95 -7.66 -15.46
CA GLU A 144 6.42 -8.50 -16.57
C GLU A 144 7.63 -7.90 -17.28
N ASP A 145 7.59 -6.60 -17.63
CA ASP A 145 8.69 -5.90 -18.31
C ASP A 145 10.00 -5.97 -17.52
N VAL A 146 9.93 -5.65 -16.22
CA VAL A 146 11.10 -5.66 -15.34
C VAL A 146 11.66 -7.08 -15.16
N ARG A 147 10.80 -8.10 -15.06
CA ARG A 147 11.22 -9.50 -14.91
C ARG A 147 11.85 -10.10 -16.17
N LEU A 148 11.44 -9.64 -17.34
CA LEU A 148 12.01 -10.08 -18.62
C LEU A 148 13.39 -9.46 -18.88
N GLY A 149 13.71 -8.35 -18.20
CA GLY A 149 14.97 -7.64 -18.32
C GLY A 149 15.20 -7.03 -19.73
N PRO A 150 16.26 -6.23 -19.93
CA PRO A 150 16.52 -5.55 -21.22
C PRO A 150 16.89 -6.50 -22.38
N SER A 151 16.82 -7.83 -22.19
CA SER A 151 17.36 -8.83 -23.13
C SER A 151 16.31 -9.47 -24.04
N THR A 152 15.03 -9.10 -23.95
CA THR A 152 14.00 -9.51 -24.93
C THR A 152 13.88 -8.55 -26.11
N GLY A 153 14.69 -7.48 -26.14
CA GLY A 153 14.74 -6.46 -27.20
C GLY A 153 16.01 -6.47 -28.06
N SER A 154 16.76 -7.57 -28.15
CA SER A 154 17.77 -7.71 -29.21
C SER A 154 17.17 -8.47 -30.39
N ILE A 155 16.79 -7.72 -31.43
CA ILE A 155 16.68 -8.19 -32.81
C ILE A 155 18.00 -7.86 -33.50
#